data_AF-A0A946FEM2-F1
#
_entry.id   AF-A0A946FEM2-F1
#
_cell.length_a   1.000
_cell.length_b   1.000
_cell.length_c   1.000
_cell.angle_alpha   90.00
_cell.angle_beta   90.00
_cell.angle_gamma   90.00
#
_symmetry.space_group_name_H-M   'P 1'
#
loop_
_entity.id
_entity.type
_entity.pdbx_description
1 polymer ?
#
loop_
_entity_poly.entity_id
_entity_poly.type
_entity_poly.pdbx_seq_one_letter_code
_entity_poly.pdbx_strand_id
1 'polypeptide(L)'
;MAKQNSKQPQSVSKRQFLEAAASIGGMSTVMTALNGFGMGMASAAEAPPNLMGRSDGTKVLILGAGLSGMTAAYELGLRGYDCQILEARPFAGGRCQSSRAGFKTTQVNGETRTCDFDEGQYFNHGPWRLPSYHHAVFHYIRKFGIPMEIMVQENDEGYLQYDEVDGP
;
A
#
# COMPACT_ATOMS: atom_id res chain seq x y z
N MET A 1 -8.78 -60.57 -3.75
CA MET A 1 -9.18 -59.26 -4.33
C MET A 1 -8.82 -58.16 -3.34
N ALA A 2 -7.68 -57.49 -3.50
CA ALA A 2 -7.29 -56.35 -2.68
C ALA A 2 -7.72 -55.06 -3.38
N LYS A 3 -8.57 -54.26 -2.73
CA LYS A 3 -9.01 -52.95 -3.23
C LYS A 3 -7.79 -52.01 -3.29
N GLN A 4 -7.45 -51.54 -4.48
CA GLN A 4 -6.47 -50.47 -4.66
C GLN A 4 -7.02 -49.19 -4.02
N ASN A 5 -6.28 -48.68 -3.03
CA ASN A 5 -6.55 -47.41 -2.39
C ASN A 5 -6.14 -46.29 -3.37
N SER A 6 -7.11 -45.58 -3.94
CA SER A 6 -6.84 -44.43 -4.81
C SER A 6 -6.12 -43.34 -4.00
N LYS A 7 -4.82 -43.15 -4.23
CA LYS A 7 -4.07 -42.03 -3.66
C LYS A 7 -4.73 -40.73 -4.14
N GLN A 8 -5.29 -39.95 -3.21
CA GLN A 8 -5.66 -38.57 -3.55
C GLN A 8 -4.40 -37.80 -3.96
N PRO A 9 -4.48 -36.92 -4.97
CA PRO A 9 -3.33 -36.12 -5.38
C PRO A 9 -2.90 -35.24 -4.21
N GLN A 10 -1.62 -35.31 -3.83
CA GLN A 10 -1.05 -34.38 -2.86
C GLN A 10 -1.15 -32.96 -3.45
N SER A 11 -1.97 -32.11 -2.84
CA SER A 11 -2.05 -30.71 -3.22
C SER A 11 -0.93 -29.94 -2.53
N VAL A 12 -0.09 -29.27 -3.32
CA VAL A 12 0.95 -28.37 -2.81
C VAL A 12 0.30 -27.02 -2.55
N SER A 13 0.44 -26.50 -1.34
CA SER A 13 -0.03 -25.15 -1.03
C SER A 13 0.89 -24.08 -1.67
N LYS A 14 0.33 -22.89 -1.95
CA LYS A 14 1.12 -21.73 -2.41
C LYS A 14 2.31 -21.43 -1.50
N ARG A 15 2.13 -21.57 -0.18
CA ARG A 15 3.20 -21.38 0.81
C ARG A 15 4.33 -22.40 0.63
N GLN A 16 4.00 -23.69 0.60
CA GLN A 16 4.99 -24.76 0.40
C GLN A 16 5.75 -24.62 -0.91
N PHE A 17 5.06 -24.19 -1.97
CA PHE A 17 5.70 -23.90 -3.24
C PHE A 17 6.71 -22.75 -3.13
N LEU A 18 6.34 -21.64 -2.49
CA LEU A 18 7.23 -20.49 -2.31
C LEU A 18 8.41 -20.82 -1.37
N GLU A 19 8.19 -21.63 -0.33
CA GLU A 19 9.24 -22.12 0.56
C GLU A 19 10.25 -23.02 -0.19
N ALA A 20 9.76 -23.90 -1.07
CA ALA A 20 10.62 -24.71 -1.94
C ALA A 20 11.38 -23.86 -2.97
N ALA A 21 10.75 -22.83 -3.53
CA ALA A 21 11.43 -21.88 -4.43
C ALA A 21 12.52 -21.10 -3.70
N ALA A 22 12.28 -20.73 -2.43
CA ALA A 22 13.26 -20.06 -1.58
C ALA A 22 14.44 -20.96 -1.25
N SER A 23 14.21 -22.25 -0.95
CA SER A 23 15.28 -23.17 -0.58
C SER A 23 16.23 -23.49 -1.74
N ILE A 24 15.74 -23.45 -2.98
CA ILE A 24 16.55 -23.75 -4.17
C ILE A 24 17.33 -22.52 -4.67
N GLY A 25 16.71 -21.33 -4.67
CA GLY A 25 17.28 -20.15 -5.34
C GLY A 25 17.19 -18.84 -4.56
N GLY A 26 16.79 -18.89 -3.28
CA GLY A 26 16.68 -17.72 -2.42
C GLY A 26 15.57 -16.75 -2.85
N MET A 27 15.80 -15.46 -2.58
CA MET A 27 14.78 -14.42 -2.77
C MET A 27 14.43 -14.18 -4.25
N SER A 28 15.36 -14.37 -5.18
CA SER A 28 15.14 -14.09 -6.60
C SER A 28 14.15 -15.07 -7.25
N THR A 29 14.22 -16.37 -6.90
CA THR A 29 13.25 -17.38 -7.35
C THR A 29 11.88 -17.18 -6.72
N VAL A 30 11.81 -16.79 -5.44
CA VAL A 30 10.55 -16.41 -4.80
C VAL A 30 9.91 -15.23 -5.51
N MET A 31 10.68 -14.19 -5.80
CA MET A 31 10.19 -13.01 -6.53
C MET A 31 9.72 -13.34 -7.94
N THR A 32 10.46 -14.20 -8.66
CA THR A 32 10.05 -14.68 -9.98
C THR A 32 8.73 -15.46 -9.92
N ALA A 33 8.57 -16.35 -8.93
CA ALA A 33 7.34 -17.08 -8.70
C ALA A 33 6.16 -16.15 -8.37
N LEU A 34 6.36 -15.18 -7.48
CA LEU A 34 5.36 -14.18 -7.12
C LEU A 34 4.96 -13.34 -8.33
N ASN A 35 5.91 -12.91 -9.16
CA ASN A 35 5.63 -12.22 -10.42
C ASN A 35 4.77 -13.07 -11.35
N GLY A 36 5.09 -14.36 -11.52
CA GLY A 36 4.28 -15.30 -12.31
C GLY A 36 2.86 -15.49 -11.77
N PHE A 37 2.65 -15.32 -10.46
CA PHE A 37 1.34 -15.33 -9.83
C PHE A 37 0.62 -13.96 -9.83
N GLY A 38 1.19 -12.93 -10.46
CA GLY A 38 0.66 -11.57 -10.42
C GLY A 38 0.72 -10.92 -9.04
N MET A 39 1.54 -11.46 -8.13
CA MET A 39 1.80 -10.99 -6.77
C MET A 39 3.17 -10.30 -6.66
N GLY A 40 3.66 -9.78 -7.79
CA GLY A 40 4.93 -9.07 -7.87
C GLY A 40 4.94 -7.74 -7.11
N MET A 41 6.13 -7.16 -6.97
CA MET A 41 6.34 -5.83 -6.39
C MET A 41 5.72 -4.71 -7.26
N ALA A 42 5.65 -4.92 -8.58
CA ALA A 42 5.01 -4.00 -9.50
C ALA A 42 3.49 -4.06 -9.35
N SER A 43 2.82 -2.91 -9.43
CA SER A 43 1.36 -2.96 -9.52
C SER A 43 0.99 -3.51 -10.90
N ALA A 44 0.37 -4.68 -10.95
CA ALA A 44 -0.07 -5.27 -12.22
C ALA A 44 -1.11 -4.42 -12.97
N ALA A 45 -1.80 -3.51 -12.27
CA ALA A 45 -2.85 -2.66 -12.85
C ALA A 45 -2.32 -1.24 -13.14
N GLU A 46 -2.47 -0.79 -14.38
CA GLU A 46 -2.17 0.61 -14.79
C GLU A 46 -3.39 1.53 -14.75
N ALA A 47 -4.58 0.93 -14.66
CA ALA A 47 -5.86 1.60 -14.55
C ALA A 47 -6.80 0.77 -13.66
N PRO A 48 -7.80 1.39 -13.02
CA PRO A 48 -8.82 0.65 -12.30
C PRO A 48 -9.54 -0.31 -13.26
N PRO A 49 -9.97 -1.49 -12.78
CA PRO A 49 -10.73 -2.42 -13.60
C PRO A 49 -12.02 -1.75 -14.10
N ASN A 50 -12.44 -2.10 -15.31
CA ASN A 50 -13.74 -1.67 -15.80
C ASN A 50 -14.84 -2.42 -15.03
N LEU A 51 -15.32 -1.86 -13.91
CA LEU A 51 -16.43 -2.46 -13.18
C LEU A 51 -17.69 -2.33 -14.05
N MET A 52 -18.27 -3.47 -14.40
CA MET A 52 -19.51 -3.58 -15.15
C MET A 52 -20.71 -3.52 -14.20
N GLY A 53 -21.83 -2.98 -14.69
CA GLY A 53 -23.09 -2.89 -13.94
C GLY A 53 -23.38 -1.50 -13.38
N ARG A 54 -24.66 -1.16 -13.36
CA ARG A 54 -25.21 0.02 -12.68
C ARG A 54 -26.12 -0.47 -11.57
N SER A 55 -26.05 0.16 -10.41
CA SER A 55 -26.79 -0.28 -9.23
C SER A 55 -27.72 0.85 -8.79
N ASP A 56 -28.76 1.11 -9.59
CA ASP A 56 -29.71 2.17 -9.28
C ASP A 56 -30.31 1.91 -7.88
N GLY A 57 -30.04 2.81 -6.94
CA GLY A 57 -30.51 2.72 -5.56
C GLY A 57 -29.68 1.85 -4.61
N THR A 58 -28.56 1.27 -5.04
CA THR A 58 -27.71 0.47 -4.14
C THR A 58 -26.83 1.37 -3.26
N LYS A 59 -26.95 1.14 -1.95
CA LYS A 59 -26.16 1.83 -0.93
C LYS A 59 -24.98 0.98 -0.49
N VAL A 60 -23.81 1.61 -0.33
CA VAL A 60 -22.56 0.95 0.08
C VAL A 60 -21.99 1.68 1.30
N LEU A 61 -21.81 0.94 2.39
CA LEU A 61 -21.10 1.42 3.57
C LEU A 61 -19.63 0.98 3.50
N ILE A 62 -18.71 1.92 3.63
CA ILE A 62 -17.27 1.70 3.59
C ILE A 62 -16.68 2.07 4.95
N LEU A 63 -15.98 1.12 5.56
CA LEU A 63 -15.34 1.31 6.86
C LEU A 63 -13.87 1.70 6.67
N GLY A 64 -13.56 2.98 6.91
CA GLY A 64 -12.23 3.57 6.82
C GLY A 64 -12.02 4.43 5.57
N ALA A 65 -11.61 5.68 5.78
CA ALA A 65 -11.18 6.63 4.75
C ALA A 65 -9.67 6.54 4.47
N GLY A 66 -9.13 5.32 4.46
CA GLY A 66 -7.79 5.06 3.91
C GLY A 66 -7.77 5.11 2.38
N LEU A 67 -6.60 4.96 1.76
CA LEU A 67 -6.48 4.90 0.30
C LEU A 67 -7.43 3.86 -0.33
N SER A 68 -7.55 2.66 0.27
CA SER A 68 -8.44 1.61 -0.23
C SER A 68 -9.92 2.02 -0.19
N GLY A 69 -10.38 2.54 0.94
CA GLY A 69 -11.79 2.93 1.12
C GLY A 69 -12.18 4.13 0.27
N MET A 70 -11.32 5.16 0.19
CA MET A 70 -11.55 6.30 -0.68
C MET A 70 -11.52 5.91 -2.16
N THR A 71 -10.60 5.03 -2.57
CA THR A 71 -10.55 4.52 -3.96
C THR A 71 -11.81 3.74 -4.29
N ALA A 72 -12.28 2.86 -3.39
CA ALA A 72 -13.51 2.10 -3.59
C ALA A 72 -14.73 3.03 -3.71
N ALA A 73 -14.86 4.00 -2.80
CA ALA A 73 -15.94 4.98 -2.83
C ALA A 73 -15.95 5.79 -4.13
N TYR A 74 -14.76 6.24 -4.57
CA TYR A 74 -14.60 6.99 -5.80
C TYR A 74 -15.02 6.17 -7.02
N GLU A 75 -14.51 4.95 -7.19
CA GLU A 75 -14.80 4.11 -8.35
C GLU A 75 -16.25 3.59 -8.38
N LEU A 76 -16.84 3.30 -7.21
CA LEU A 76 -18.25 2.95 -7.09
C LEU A 76 -19.15 4.17 -7.36
N GLY A 77 -18.81 5.34 -6.84
CA GLY A 77 -19.55 6.57 -7.06
C GLY A 77 -19.65 6.95 -8.54
N LEU A 78 -18.57 6.77 -9.31
CA LEU A 78 -18.58 6.95 -10.78
C LEU A 78 -19.59 6.06 -11.51
N ARG A 79 -20.13 5.02 -10.85
CA ARG A 79 -21.08 4.04 -11.39
C ARG A 79 -22.47 4.15 -10.78
N GLY A 80 -22.72 5.21 -10.01
CA GLY A 80 -24.04 5.52 -9.46
C GLY A 80 -24.38 4.80 -8.16
N TYR A 81 -23.40 4.19 -7.47
CA TYR A 81 -23.60 3.68 -6.12
C TYR A 81 -23.69 4.85 -5.12
N ASP A 82 -24.58 4.74 -4.14
CA ASP A 82 -24.67 5.68 -3.01
C ASP A 82 -23.70 5.23 -1.91
N CYS A 83 -22.51 5.82 -1.87
CA CYS A 83 -21.43 5.43 -0.96
C CYS A 83 -21.36 6.33 0.28
N GLN A 84 -21.34 5.70 1.46
CA GLN A 84 -21.03 6.36 2.73
C GLN A 84 -19.72 5.80 3.30
N ILE A 85 -18.79 6.67 3.68
CA ILE A 85 -17.56 6.29 4.37
C ILE A 85 -17.69 6.62 5.86
N LEU A 86 -17.38 5.66 6.73
CA LEU A 86 -17.20 5.87 8.16
C LEU A 86 -15.72 5.77 8.51
N GLU A 87 -15.11 6.88 8.93
CA GLU A 87 -13.72 6.92 9.39
C GLU A 87 -13.70 7.18 10.90
N ALA A 88 -12.86 6.41 11.61
CA ALA A 88 -12.73 6.52 13.05
C ALA A 88 -11.89 7.74 13.46
N ARG A 89 -10.99 8.20 12.59
CA ARG A 89 -10.09 9.34 12.83
C ARG A 89 -10.71 10.65 12.34
N PRO A 90 -10.28 11.80 12.87
CA PRO A 90 -10.77 13.11 12.42
C PRO A 90 -10.21 13.55 11.05
N PHE A 91 -9.51 12.66 10.33
CA PHE A 91 -8.88 12.94 9.05
C PHE A 91 -8.89 11.69 8.15
N ALA A 92 -8.86 11.91 6.84
CA ALA A 92 -8.73 10.86 5.83
C ALA A 92 -7.25 10.55 5.51
N GLY A 93 -7.02 9.48 4.74
CA GLY A 93 -5.69 9.01 4.32
C GLY A 93 -5.25 7.72 5.01
N GLY A 94 -5.84 7.39 6.16
CA GLY A 94 -5.57 6.16 6.89
C GLY A 94 -4.12 6.09 7.35
N ARG A 95 -3.27 5.28 6.71
CA ARG A 95 -1.82 5.22 6.96
C ARG A 95 -1.02 6.24 6.14
N CYS A 96 -1.61 6.82 5.10
CA CYS A 96 -0.98 7.88 4.32
C CYS A 96 -1.18 9.20 5.02
N GLN A 97 -0.15 9.62 5.77
CA GLN A 97 -0.20 10.79 6.61
C GLN A 97 1.09 11.59 6.49
N SER A 98 0.91 12.92 6.56
CA SER A 98 1.99 13.89 6.61
C SER A 98 1.75 14.79 7.82
N SER A 99 2.72 14.88 8.72
CA SER A 99 2.71 15.83 9.82
C SER A 99 3.11 17.21 9.32
N ARG A 100 2.33 18.23 9.68
CA ARG A 100 2.55 19.66 9.43
C ARG A 100 2.22 20.43 10.71
N ALA A 101 2.61 21.70 10.80
CA ALA A 101 2.24 22.58 11.91
C ALA A 101 0.77 22.41 12.31
N GLY A 102 0.52 22.11 13.59
CA GLY A 102 -0.82 21.91 14.15
C GLY A 102 -1.42 20.50 13.98
N PHE A 103 -0.77 19.59 13.23
CA PHE A 103 -1.22 18.20 13.15
C PHE A 103 -1.17 17.52 14.52
N LYS A 104 -2.29 16.93 14.96
CA LYS A 104 -2.41 16.25 16.25
C LYS A 104 -2.61 14.76 16.07
N THR A 105 -1.87 13.96 16.83
CA THR A 105 -2.05 12.51 16.89
C THR A 105 -2.05 12.02 18.32
N THR A 106 -2.96 11.11 18.64
CA THR A 106 -3.05 10.47 19.95
C THR A 106 -2.58 9.03 19.81
N GLN A 107 -1.54 8.68 20.57
CA GLN A 107 -0.99 7.34 20.61
C GLN A 107 -1.88 6.39 21.43
N VAL A 108 -1.60 5.09 21.34
CA VAL A 108 -2.35 4.05 22.07
C VAL A 108 -2.28 4.18 23.59
N ASN A 109 -1.26 4.85 24.12
CA ASN A 109 -1.09 5.16 25.53
C ASN A 109 -1.91 6.40 25.99
N GLY A 110 -2.68 7.02 25.09
CA GLY A 110 -3.46 8.23 25.35
C GLY A 110 -2.66 9.54 25.24
N GLU A 111 -1.36 9.48 24.96
CA GLU A 111 -0.53 10.67 24.78
C GLU A 111 -0.85 11.36 23.44
N THR A 112 -1.22 12.64 23.50
CA THR A 112 -1.41 13.47 22.31
C THR A 112 -0.16 14.30 22.05
N ARG A 113 0.34 14.24 20.82
CA ARG A 113 1.40 15.15 20.33
C ARG A 113 0.85 16.05 19.25
N THR A 114 1.34 17.29 19.26
CA THR A 114 1.07 18.28 18.22
C THR A 114 2.39 18.56 17.50
N CYS A 115 2.37 18.51 16.17
CA CYS A 115 3.50 18.90 15.35
C CYS A 115 3.67 20.42 15.36
N ASP A 116 4.89 20.88 15.61
CA ASP A 116 5.30 22.29 15.75
C ASP A 116 6.32 22.72 14.69
N PHE A 117 6.33 22.05 13.54
CA PHE A 117 7.20 22.42 12.42
C PHE A 117 6.93 23.84 11.91
N ASP A 118 7.97 24.46 11.34
CA ASP A 118 7.85 25.73 10.65
C ASP A 118 6.92 25.65 9.43
N GLU A 119 6.46 26.82 8.98
CA GLU A 119 5.60 26.92 7.79
C GLU A 119 6.26 26.28 6.56
N GLY A 120 5.48 25.52 5.79
CA GLY A 120 5.94 24.79 4.60
C GLY A 120 6.65 23.46 4.91
N GLN A 121 7.14 23.26 6.13
CA GLN A 121 7.82 22.02 6.53
C GLN A 121 6.80 20.90 6.80
N TYR A 122 7.19 19.67 6.48
CA TYR A 122 6.39 18.49 6.75
C TYR A 122 7.22 17.21 6.82
N PHE A 123 6.64 16.18 7.40
CA PHE A 123 7.22 14.83 7.41
C PHE A 123 6.15 13.78 7.10
N ASN A 124 6.45 12.86 6.18
CA ASN A 124 5.59 11.72 5.88
C ASN A 124 5.89 10.58 6.86
N HIS A 125 5.13 10.48 7.95
CA HIS A 125 5.25 9.39 8.93
C HIS A 125 4.47 8.12 8.55
N GLY A 126 4.05 8.03 7.28
CA GLY A 126 3.45 6.86 6.65
C GLY A 126 4.23 6.44 5.41
N PRO A 127 3.56 6.11 4.29
CA PRO A 127 4.19 6.03 2.98
C PRO A 127 4.81 7.39 2.60
N TRP A 128 6.06 7.35 2.16
CA TRP A 128 6.88 8.53 1.92
C TRP A 128 7.57 8.53 0.55
N ARG A 129 7.49 7.41 -0.20
CA ARG A 129 8.07 7.26 -1.53
C ARG A 129 7.19 6.42 -2.44
N LEU A 130 7.27 6.68 -3.74
CA LEU A 130 6.53 5.98 -4.79
C LEU A 130 7.51 5.49 -5.87
N PRO A 131 7.85 4.19 -5.89
CA PRO A 131 8.67 3.60 -6.95
C PRO A 131 7.98 3.69 -8.32
N SER A 132 8.76 3.77 -9.39
CA SER A 132 8.28 3.95 -10.79
C SER A 132 7.30 2.87 -11.27
N TYR A 133 7.31 1.68 -10.66
CA TYR A 133 6.46 0.55 -11.00
C TYR A 133 5.14 0.47 -10.19
N HIS A 134 4.80 1.52 -9.43
CA HIS A 134 3.48 1.66 -8.77
C HIS A 134 2.46 2.31 -9.73
N HIS A 135 2.25 1.70 -10.89
CA HIS A 135 1.40 2.20 -11.97
C HIS A 135 -0.02 2.60 -11.51
N ALA A 136 -0.65 1.80 -10.63
CA ALA A 136 -1.98 2.08 -10.09
C ALA A 136 -2.04 3.40 -9.30
N VAL A 137 -0.98 3.73 -8.56
CA VAL A 137 -0.91 5.00 -7.82
C VAL A 137 -0.70 6.16 -8.77
N PHE A 138 0.23 6.01 -9.73
CA PHE A 138 0.48 7.04 -10.74
C PHE A 138 -0.73 7.33 -11.63
N HIS A 139 -1.62 6.35 -11.82
CA HIS A 139 -2.92 6.59 -12.47
C HIS A 139 -3.69 7.71 -11.76
N TYR A 140 -3.90 7.59 -10.45
CA TYR A 140 -4.67 8.57 -9.67
C TYR A 140 -3.93 9.89 -9.50
N ILE A 141 -2.60 9.87 -9.37
CA ILE A 141 -1.80 11.10 -9.34
C ILE A 141 -2.03 11.93 -10.61
N ARG A 142 -1.94 11.30 -11.79
CA ARG A 142 -2.22 11.99 -13.06
C ARG A 142 -3.68 12.42 -13.17
N LYS A 143 -4.61 11.55 -12.79
CA LYS A 143 -6.05 11.81 -12.86
C LYS A 143 -6.49 13.00 -12.02
N PHE A 144 -5.90 13.17 -10.83
CA PHE A 144 -6.21 14.27 -9.91
C PHE A 144 -5.25 15.46 -10.05
N GLY A 145 -4.28 15.40 -10.96
CA GLY A 145 -3.32 16.49 -11.16
C GLY A 145 -2.44 16.76 -9.93
N ILE A 146 -2.11 15.72 -9.16
CA ILE A 146 -1.30 15.88 -7.94
C ILE A 146 0.16 16.14 -8.34
N PRO A 147 0.76 17.26 -7.89
CA PRO A 147 2.16 17.55 -8.18
C PRO A 147 3.08 16.51 -7.53
N MET A 148 4.18 16.19 -8.21
CA MET A 148 5.19 15.24 -7.74
C MET A 148 6.57 15.86 -7.79
N GLU A 149 7.43 15.35 -6.91
CA GLU A 149 8.83 15.71 -6.82
C GLU A 149 9.68 14.45 -6.80
N ILE A 150 10.95 14.57 -7.17
CA ILE A 150 11.89 13.45 -7.13
C ILE A 150 12.29 13.21 -5.68
N MET A 151 12.04 11.98 -5.20
CA MET A 151 12.58 11.53 -3.92
C MET A 151 13.94 10.87 -4.15
N VAL A 152 15.01 11.52 -3.66
CA VAL A 152 16.36 10.97 -3.70
C VAL A 152 16.47 9.89 -2.62
N GLN A 153 16.70 8.66 -3.05
CA GLN A 153 16.75 7.48 -2.17
C GLN A 153 18.17 6.99 -1.88
N GLU A 154 19.12 7.42 -2.70
CA GLU A 154 20.52 7.02 -2.65
C GLU A 154 21.36 8.30 -2.78
N ASN A 155 22.39 8.39 -1.95
CA ASN A 155 23.34 9.49 -1.95
C ASN A 155 24.70 8.94 -1.53
N ASP A 156 25.44 8.41 -2.50
CA ASP A 156 26.75 7.76 -2.27
C ASP A 156 27.81 8.74 -1.74
N GLU A 157 27.68 10.02 -2.10
CA GLU A 157 28.55 11.11 -1.66
C GLU A 157 28.03 11.82 -0.40
N GLY A 158 27.06 11.22 0.29
CA GLY A 158 26.49 11.76 1.52
C GLY A 158 27.53 11.80 2.64
N TYR A 159 27.85 12.99 3.13
CA TYR A 159 28.70 13.14 4.30
C TYR A 159 27.99 12.60 5.54
N LEU A 160 28.57 11.57 6.17
CA LEU A 160 28.12 11.06 7.46
C LEU A 160 28.97 11.69 8.56
N GLN A 161 28.40 12.65 9.28
CA GLN A 161 29.03 13.23 10.46
C GLN A 161 28.78 12.33 11.67
N TYR A 162 29.86 11.90 12.33
CA TYR A 162 29.83 11.17 13.58
C TYR A 162 30.55 12.01 14.63
N ASP A 163 29.81 12.60 15.56
CA ASP A 163 30.40 13.46 16.59
C ASP A 163 30.99 12.67 17.76
N GLU A 164 30.49 11.45 18.02
CA GLU A 164 31.00 10.55 19.07
C GLU A 164 30.85 9.08 18.63
N VAL A 165 31.88 8.53 17.98
CA VAL A 165 31.97 7.07 17.77
C VAL A 165 33.44 6.63 17.84
N ASP A 166 33.78 5.76 18.78
CA ASP A 166 34.93 4.87 18.60
C ASP A 166 34.52 3.86 17.50
N GLY A 167 35.10 4.02 16.32
CA GLY A 167 34.98 3.06 15.22
C GLY A 167 35.48 1.66 15.65
N PRO A 168 35.28 0.62 14.82
CA PRO A 168 35.58 -0.77 15.21
C PRO A 168 36.99 -0.96 15.77
#